data_AF-A0A352NPU6-F1
#
_entry.id   AF-A0A352NPU6-F1
#
_cell.length_a   1.000
_cell.length_b   1.000
_cell.length_c   1.000
_cell.angle_alpha   90.00
_cell.angle_beta   90.00
_cell.angle_gamma   90.00
#
_symmetry.space_group_name_H-M   'P 1'
#
loop_
_entity.id
_entity.type
_entity.pdbx_description
1 polymer ?
#
loop_
_entity_poly.entity_id
_entity_poly.type
_entity_poly.pdbx_seq_one_letter_code
_entity_poly.pdbx_strand_id
1 'polypeptide(L)'
;MAAVRTTVRPSFISGKACEEHAMELKDFKNWVSLCTRDEPVFCTNQCPLEVDVKGMAAKLNAGDFTGAYKNYSSQVLFPGIVSRICDEPCKGACLRKNIDESISVRMLEKACCDFTATKDIPSFYMPPKNKRIAVVGGGLGGLSCAVKLVRKGYDVYLYEEKDRLGGSLWEPGSHIPPEVLEEELGRITRNDESKLHFNTKVGSLDALAFDALYIATGRGGETFGLVEGFDPISLATIQNGVFMSGKTAGRKESSVLIPMREGIRVAQSIESFLKAGRMGGEAGNHQVVPSRLSVDTAGVERKAVVKPASPAGYIAEEAVEEAKRCLRCACKNCMAACELIAYYKKKPKKIVEDVNATLNKVEALTKRVASRQLNSCNLCGLCKEVCPTSLDFEEIFLASRRELHKGGHLPLAFHDFWMRDMDFSNSEDAFLALNPLGKDKSRYLFFPGCQLGGSDPGYVTAAYDYLLQRLEGGVSIMVGCCGAPAAWAGREEEHFAVIARIKENWEALGSPRIILACPTCKKMFAQYLPGITVASLWNIVAEKGMPENRRSGEGQTVTVFDSCASRHEPDVRRSVR
;
A
#
# COMPACT_ATOMS: atom_id res chain seq x y z
N MET A 1 44.09 33.24 -13.55
CA MET A 1 42.75 32.62 -13.45
C MET A 1 41.98 33.35 -12.36
N ALA A 2 41.03 34.18 -12.76
CA ALA A 2 40.28 35.07 -11.88
C ALA A 2 39.19 34.30 -11.12
N ALA A 3 39.20 34.39 -9.79
CA ALA A 3 38.13 33.89 -8.93
C ALA A 3 36.99 34.92 -8.89
N VAL A 4 35.84 34.55 -9.44
CA VAL A 4 34.63 35.37 -9.43
C VAL A 4 34.04 35.36 -8.01
N ARG A 5 34.17 36.51 -7.31
CA ARG A 5 33.39 36.83 -6.12
C ARG A 5 31.96 37.18 -6.56
N THR A 6 31.00 36.30 -6.35
CA THR A 6 29.58 36.66 -6.41
C THR A 6 29.12 37.16 -5.04
N THR A 7 28.97 38.48 -4.95
CA THR A 7 28.30 39.20 -3.87
C THR A 7 26.78 39.01 -4.01
N VAL A 8 26.18 38.21 -3.14
CA VAL A 8 24.71 38.12 -3.03
C VAL A 8 24.26 39.17 -2.00
N ARG A 9 23.55 40.19 -2.47
CA ARG A 9 22.83 41.16 -1.63
C ARG A 9 21.63 40.46 -0.98
N PRO A 10 21.28 40.75 0.29
CA PRO A 10 20.09 40.20 0.91
C PRO A 10 18.86 40.97 0.38
N SER A 11 18.08 40.35 -0.50
CA SER A 11 16.70 40.75 -0.79
C SER A 11 15.78 40.12 0.24
N PHE A 12 14.94 40.92 0.88
CA PHE A 12 13.85 40.46 1.76
C PHE A 12 13.03 39.36 1.09
N ILE A 13 13.04 38.16 1.66
CA ILE A 13 12.26 37.02 1.17
C ILE A 13 10.90 37.03 1.85
N SER A 14 9.87 37.46 1.13
CA SER A 14 8.47 37.22 1.46
C SER A 14 8.14 35.74 1.23
N GLY A 15 7.75 35.01 2.28
CA GLY A 15 6.82 33.84 2.32
C GLY A 15 6.95 32.63 1.38
N LYS A 16 7.69 32.70 0.26
CA LYS A 16 7.60 31.72 -0.84
C LYS A 16 8.55 30.52 -0.72
N ALA A 17 9.56 30.57 0.15
CA ALA A 17 10.54 29.48 0.24
C ALA A 17 9.99 28.19 0.89
N CYS A 18 8.80 28.21 1.51
CA CYS A 18 8.14 27.00 2.01
C CYS A 18 7.36 26.23 0.93
N GLU A 19 7.25 26.73 -0.31
CA GLU A 19 6.42 26.11 -1.36
C GLU A 19 7.15 25.04 -2.19
N GLU A 20 8.49 24.98 -2.18
CA GLU A 20 9.23 24.17 -3.17
C GLU A 20 9.26 22.64 -2.91
N HIS A 21 8.68 22.13 -1.82
CA HIS A 21 8.66 20.67 -1.53
C HIS A 21 7.32 20.13 -0.99
N ALA A 22 6.25 20.92 -0.94
CA ALA A 22 4.94 20.45 -0.49
C ALA A 22 4.12 19.94 -1.68
N MET A 23 3.71 18.67 -1.66
CA MET A 23 2.71 18.20 -2.63
C MET A 23 1.41 18.96 -2.38
N GLU A 24 0.84 19.60 -3.42
CA GLU A 24 -0.43 20.32 -3.27
C GLU A 24 -1.53 19.39 -2.74
N LEU A 25 -2.34 19.89 -1.80
CA LEU A 25 -3.52 19.20 -1.24
C LEU A 25 -4.49 18.67 -2.30
N LYS A 26 -4.41 19.13 -3.55
CA LYS A 26 -5.25 18.67 -4.66
C LYS A 26 -4.86 17.28 -5.17
N ASP A 27 -3.71 16.75 -4.77
CA ASP A 27 -3.16 15.52 -5.32
C ASP A 27 -3.44 14.25 -4.49
N PHE A 28 -4.67 14.15 -3.94
CA PHE A 28 -5.11 12.98 -3.17
C PHE A 28 -4.95 11.65 -3.93
N LYS A 29 -5.06 11.69 -5.25
CA LYS A 29 -4.86 10.50 -6.09
C LYS A 29 -3.42 9.98 -5.99
N ASN A 30 -2.42 10.86 -5.96
CA ASN A 30 -1.04 10.44 -5.77
C ASN A 30 -0.80 9.92 -4.34
N TRP A 31 -1.35 10.57 -3.31
CA TRP A 31 -1.26 10.04 -1.94
C TRP A 31 -1.84 8.62 -1.81
N VAL A 32 -2.99 8.35 -2.43
CA VAL A 32 -3.61 7.02 -2.44
C VAL A 32 -2.75 6.01 -3.22
N SER A 33 -2.11 6.41 -4.32
CA SER A 33 -1.30 5.53 -5.17
C SER A 33 0.02 5.11 -4.52
N LEU A 34 0.54 5.89 -3.57
CA LEU A 34 1.71 5.51 -2.75
C LEU A 34 1.43 4.27 -1.90
N CYS A 35 0.20 4.07 -1.41
CA CYS A 35 -0.10 2.92 -0.55
C CYS A 35 -0.17 1.60 -1.34
N THR A 36 0.72 0.66 -1.01
CA THR A 36 0.82 -0.65 -1.67
C THR A 36 0.01 -1.76 -1.00
N ARG A 37 -0.67 -1.48 0.12
CA ARG A 37 -1.32 -2.51 0.96
C ARG A 37 -2.38 -3.34 0.24
N ASP A 38 -3.14 -2.72 -0.66
CA ASP A 38 -4.22 -3.36 -1.41
C ASP A 38 -3.77 -3.85 -2.80
N GLU A 39 -2.46 -3.85 -3.08
CA GLU A 39 -1.94 -4.48 -4.30
C GLU A 39 -2.11 -6.01 -4.24
N PRO A 40 -2.23 -6.67 -5.41
CA PRO A 40 -2.25 -8.12 -5.50
C PRO A 40 -1.05 -8.73 -4.79
N VAL A 41 -1.29 -9.73 -3.93
CA VAL A 41 -0.20 -10.43 -3.24
C VAL A 41 0.62 -11.25 -4.24
N PHE A 42 1.88 -11.50 -3.91
CA PHE A 42 2.85 -12.17 -4.80
C PHE A 42 2.33 -13.46 -5.44
N CYS A 43 1.70 -14.34 -4.68
CA CYS A 43 1.16 -15.61 -5.19
C CYS A 43 -0.03 -15.42 -6.14
N THR A 44 -0.99 -14.55 -5.79
CA THR A 44 -2.13 -14.20 -6.64
C THR A 44 -1.66 -13.59 -7.96
N ASN A 45 -0.66 -12.71 -7.90
CA ASN A 45 -0.13 -12.04 -9.08
C ASN A 45 0.59 -12.98 -10.06
N GLN A 46 1.14 -14.11 -9.59
CA GLN A 46 1.72 -15.15 -10.45
C GLN A 46 0.67 -16.15 -10.97
N CYS A 47 -0.51 -16.20 -10.36
CA CYS A 47 -1.54 -17.16 -10.74
C CYS A 47 -2.22 -16.71 -12.05
N PRO A 48 -2.22 -17.52 -13.12
CA PRO A 48 -2.93 -17.18 -14.36
C PRO A 48 -4.44 -16.96 -14.18
N LEU A 49 -5.01 -17.47 -13.08
CA LEU A 49 -6.43 -17.34 -12.72
C LEU A 49 -6.67 -16.35 -11.56
N GLU A 50 -5.61 -15.67 -11.09
CA GLU A 50 -5.66 -14.65 -10.04
C GLU A 50 -6.32 -15.11 -8.72
N VAL A 51 -6.10 -16.37 -8.34
CA VAL A 51 -6.68 -16.96 -7.11
C VAL A 51 -6.31 -16.14 -5.86
N ASP A 52 -7.29 -15.83 -5.01
CA ASP A 52 -7.10 -15.20 -3.70
C ASP A 52 -6.58 -16.22 -2.67
N VAL A 53 -5.31 -16.60 -2.85
CA VAL A 53 -4.63 -17.56 -1.97
C VAL A 53 -4.66 -17.11 -0.51
N LYS A 54 -4.61 -15.80 -0.25
CA LYS A 54 -4.62 -15.24 1.11
C LYS A 54 -5.99 -15.43 1.77
N GLY A 55 -7.08 -15.10 1.08
CA GLY A 55 -8.44 -15.29 1.57
C GLY A 55 -8.77 -16.78 1.76
N MET A 56 -8.39 -17.61 0.80
CA MET A 56 -8.53 -19.07 0.88
C MET A 56 -7.78 -19.65 2.08
N ALA A 57 -6.48 -19.35 2.22
CA ALA A 57 -5.67 -19.85 3.33
C ALA A 57 -6.17 -19.36 4.70
N ALA A 58 -6.72 -18.14 4.78
CA ALA A 58 -7.29 -17.63 6.03
C ALA A 58 -8.51 -18.45 6.48
N LYS A 59 -9.36 -18.90 5.54
CA LYS A 59 -10.52 -19.74 5.84
C LYS A 59 -10.14 -21.17 6.18
N LEU A 60 -9.19 -21.76 5.44
CA LEU A 60 -8.64 -23.07 5.77
C LEU A 60 -7.99 -23.10 7.16
N ASN A 61 -7.25 -22.05 7.53
CA ASN A 61 -6.69 -21.93 8.88
C ASN A 61 -7.79 -21.95 9.97
N ALA A 62 -8.97 -21.39 9.68
CA ALA A 62 -10.14 -21.43 10.56
C ALA A 62 -10.95 -22.75 10.47
N GLY A 63 -10.52 -23.73 9.67
CA GLY A 63 -11.26 -24.97 9.41
C GLY A 63 -12.50 -24.80 8.52
N ASP A 64 -12.71 -23.61 7.94
CA ASP A 64 -13.86 -23.31 7.08
C ASP A 64 -13.58 -23.73 5.62
N PHE A 65 -13.61 -25.04 5.37
CA PHE A 65 -13.41 -25.61 4.03
C PHE A 65 -14.48 -25.17 3.03
N THR A 66 -15.73 -25.01 3.48
CA THR A 66 -16.84 -24.58 2.62
C THR A 66 -16.68 -23.13 2.18
N GLY A 67 -16.34 -22.23 3.10
CA GLY A 67 -16.04 -20.84 2.75
C GLY A 67 -14.77 -20.69 1.93
N ALA A 68 -13.77 -21.56 2.14
CA ALA A 68 -12.55 -21.61 1.32
C ALA A 68 -12.87 -22.07 -0.11
N TYR A 69 -13.65 -23.13 -0.26
CA TYR A 69 -14.13 -23.59 -1.57
C TYR A 69 -14.94 -22.51 -2.29
N LYS A 70 -15.89 -21.85 -1.62
CA LYS A 70 -16.66 -20.74 -2.22
C LYS A 70 -15.79 -19.58 -2.68
N ASN A 71 -14.71 -19.27 -1.97
CA ASN A 71 -13.74 -18.26 -2.40
C ASN A 71 -12.99 -18.72 -3.65
N TYR A 72 -12.45 -19.94 -3.63
CA TYR A 72 -11.71 -20.53 -4.74
C TYR A 72 -12.57 -20.70 -6.02
N SER A 73 -13.75 -21.31 -5.91
CA SER A 73 -14.66 -21.59 -7.02
C SER A 73 -15.32 -20.35 -7.61
N SER A 74 -15.28 -19.20 -6.91
CA SER A 74 -15.70 -17.92 -7.49
C SER A 74 -14.76 -17.43 -8.60
N GLN A 75 -13.50 -17.87 -8.58
CA GLN A 75 -12.45 -17.46 -9.51
C GLN A 75 -12.12 -18.58 -10.51
N VAL A 76 -12.10 -19.82 -10.03
CA VAL A 76 -11.72 -21.00 -10.82
C VAL A 76 -12.96 -21.75 -11.31
N LEU A 77 -13.07 -21.93 -12.63
CA LEU A 77 -14.26 -22.55 -13.26
C LEU A 77 -14.36 -24.06 -13.03
N PHE A 78 -13.22 -24.76 -12.98
CA PHE A 78 -13.11 -26.22 -12.81
C PHE A 78 -12.23 -26.52 -11.60
N PRO A 79 -12.68 -26.18 -10.37
CA PRO A 79 -11.84 -26.22 -9.18
C PRO A 79 -11.24 -27.60 -8.91
N GLY A 80 -11.99 -28.69 -9.12
CA GLY A 80 -11.51 -30.06 -8.88
C GLY A 80 -10.39 -30.50 -9.83
N ILE A 81 -10.48 -30.13 -11.11
CA ILE A 81 -9.48 -30.38 -12.15
C ILE A 81 -8.26 -29.50 -11.89
N VAL A 82 -8.47 -28.19 -11.73
CA VAL A 82 -7.37 -27.22 -11.54
C VAL A 82 -6.56 -27.54 -10.30
N SER A 83 -7.20 -27.89 -9.19
CA SER A 83 -6.51 -28.24 -7.95
C SER A 83 -5.63 -29.50 -8.05
N ARG A 84 -5.73 -30.26 -9.13
CA ARG A 84 -4.95 -31.49 -9.37
C ARG A 84 -3.87 -31.29 -10.42
N ILE A 85 -4.12 -30.47 -11.44
CA ILE A 85 -3.15 -30.23 -12.53
C ILE A 85 -2.23 -29.04 -12.29
N CYS A 86 -2.60 -28.10 -11.40
CA CYS A 86 -1.86 -26.86 -11.19
C CYS A 86 -0.35 -27.11 -11.03
N ASP A 87 0.45 -26.36 -11.77
CA ASP A 87 1.91 -26.39 -11.76
C ASP A 87 2.52 -25.43 -10.72
N GLU A 88 1.67 -24.79 -9.91
CA GLU A 88 2.02 -23.91 -8.79
C GLU A 88 3.02 -22.78 -9.14
N PRO A 89 2.80 -21.97 -10.19
CA PRO A 89 3.69 -20.85 -10.53
C PRO A 89 3.87 -19.85 -9.36
N CYS A 90 2.86 -19.79 -8.48
CA CYS A 90 2.88 -18.98 -7.27
C CYS A 90 3.95 -19.40 -6.24
N LYS A 91 4.43 -20.65 -6.23
CA LYS A 91 5.48 -21.12 -5.30
C LYS A 91 6.77 -20.33 -5.49
N GLY A 92 7.10 -19.96 -6.72
CA GLY A 92 8.29 -19.18 -7.06
C GLY A 92 8.27 -17.76 -6.48
N ALA A 93 7.08 -17.19 -6.24
CA ALA A 93 6.93 -15.84 -5.68
C ALA A 93 6.50 -15.81 -4.20
N CYS A 94 6.28 -16.97 -3.58
CA CYS A 94 5.90 -17.03 -2.17
C CYS A 94 7.04 -16.50 -1.28
N LEU A 95 6.80 -15.45 -0.50
CA LEU A 95 7.83 -14.89 0.40
C LEU A 95 8.31 -15.87 1.47
N ARG A 96 7.49 -16.87 1.83
CA ARG A 96 7.83 -17.89 2.83
C ARG A 96 9.08 -18.70 2.43
N LYS A 97 9.36 -18.82 1.13
CA LYS A 97 10.56 -19.51 0.60
C LYS A 97 11.89 -18.92 1.10
N ASN A 98 11.88 -17.64 1.52
CA ASN A 98 13.06 -16.97 2.04
C ASN A 98 13.27 -17.24 3.54
N ILE A 99 12.33 -17.93 4.20
CA ILE A 99 12.34 -18.23 5.63
C ILE A 99 12.54 -19.74 5.83
N ASP A 100 11.67 -20.53 5.20
CA ASP A 100 11.73 -21.99 5.08
C ASP A 100 11.31 -22.43 3.67
N GLU A 101 10.11 -22.95 3.47
CA GLU A 101 9.62 -23.48 2.19
C GLU A 101 8.30 -22.80 1.80
N SER A 102 8.05 -22.63 0.49
CA SER A 102 6.77 -22.12 0.00
C SER A 102 5.59 -22.96 0.49
N ILE A 103 4.44 -22.31 0.70
CA ILE A 103 3.20 -23.05 0.99
C ILE A 103 2.75 -23.85 -0.25
N SER A 104 2.16 -25.02 -0.01
CA SER A 104 1.62 -25.89 -1.06
C SER A 104 0.22 -25.47 -1.45
N VAL A 105 0.12 -24.40 -2.26
CA VAL A 105 -1.16 -23.82 -2.69
C VAL A 105 -2.04 -24.86 -3.39
N ARG A 106 -1.50 -25.68 -4.28
CA ARG A 106 -2.29 -26.72 -4.96
C ARG A 106 -2.90 -27.73 -3.99
N MET A 107 -2.16 -28.12 -2.97
CA MET A 107 -2.64 -29.07 -1.97
C MET A 107 -3.74 -28.46 -1.10
N LEU A 108 -3.64 -27.16 -0.79
CA LEU A 108 -4.68 -26.39 -0.13
C LEU A 108 -5.94 -26.25 -1.01
N GLU A 109 -5.77 -25.94 -2.31
CA GLU A 109 -6.87 -25.91 -3.28
C GLU A 109 -7.57 -27.27 -3.38
N LYS A 110 -6.81 -28.35 -3.40
CA LYS A 110 -7.33 -29.72 -3.43
C LYS A 110 -8.12 -30.03 -2.16
N ALA A 111 -7.59 -29.69 -1.00
CA ALA A 111 -8.28 -29.84 0.28
C ALA A 111 -9.59 -29.03 0.33
N CYS A 112 -9.63 -27.83 -0.26
CA CYS A 112 -10.89 -27.07 -0.39
C CYS A 112 -11.95 -27.87 -1.16
N CYS A 113 -11.56 -28.52 -2.26
CA CYS A 113 -12.46 -29.27 -3.12
C CYS A 113 -12.93 -30.58 -2.48
N ASP A 114 -12.06 -31.23 -1.70
CA ASP A 114 -12.31 -32.55 -1.15
C ASP A 114 -13.10 -32.50 0.17
N PHE A 115 -12.88 -31.49 1.01
CA PHE A 115 -13.50 -31.38 2.34
C PHE A 115 -14.67 -30.38 2.41
N THR A 116 -15.09 -29.80 1.30
CA THR A 116 -16.27 -28.93 1.30
C THR A 116 -17.56 -29.74 1.50
N ALA A 117 -18.49 -29.20 2.30
CA ALA A 117 -19.79 -29.83 2.52
C ALA A 117 -20.76 -29.64 1.33
N THR A 118 -20.52 -28.65 0.48
CA THR A 118 -21.37 -28.37 -0.69
C THR A 118 -20.53 -27.83 -1.84
N LYS A 119 -20.82 -28.34 -3.04
CA LYS A 119 -20.25 -27.83 -4.30
C LYS A 119 -21.25 -26.96 -5.07
N ASP A 120 -22.34 -26.54 -4.41
CA ASP A 120 -23.38 -25.73 -5.03
C ASP A 120 -22.84 -24.36 -5.39
N ILE A 121 -22.97 -24.01 -6.67
CA ILE A 121 -22.63 -22.69 -7.18
C ILE A 121 -23.95 -21.92 -7.29
N PRO A 122 -24.08 -20.75 -6.63
CA PRO A 122 -25.26 -19.90 -6.79
C PRO A 122 -25.47 -19.59 -8.27
N SER A 123 -26.60 -20.02 -8.82
CA SER A 123 -27.06 -19.60 -10.14
C SER A 123 -27.85 -18.31 -9.98
N PHE A 124 -27.48 -17.28 -10.74
CA PHE A 124 -28.26 -16.06 -10.87
C PHE A 124 -28.94 -16.08 -12.22
N TYR A 125 -30.23 -15.73 -12.24
CA TYR A 125 -30.95 -15.56 -13.50
C TYR A 125 -30.26 -14.47 -14.33
N MET A 126 -29.83 -14.86 -15.54
CA MET A 126 -29.24 -13.95 -16.51
C MET A 126 -30.17 -13.87 -17.72
N PRO A 127 -30.64 -12.68 -18.12
CA PRO A 127 -31.48 -12.55 -19.31
C PRO A 127 -30.74 -13.07 -20.56
N PRO A 128 -31.41 -13.86 -21.42
CA PRO A 128 -30.80 -14.35 -22.65
C PRO A 128 -30.48 -13.20 -23.61
N LYS A 129 -29.39 -13.34 -24.36
CA LYS A 129 -28.93 -12.40 -25.37
C LYS A 129 -29.11 -13.01 -26.76
N ASN A 130 -29.54 -12.20 -27.71
CA ASN A 130 -29.76 -12.61 -29.11
C ASN A 130 -28.47 -12.63 -29.93
N LYS A 131 -27.40 -13.21 -29.38
CA LYS A 131 -26.10 -13.33 -30.04
C LYS A 131 -25.59 -14.76 -29.90
N ARG A 132 -25.27 -15.38 -31.05
CA ARG A 132 -24.83 -16.77 -31.15
C ARG A 132 -23.32 -16.82 -31.29
N ILE A 133 -22.68 -17.67 -30.50
CA ILE A 133 -21.22 -17.80 -30.46
C ILE A 133 -20.84 -19.27 -30.67
N ALA A 134 -19.91 -19.55 -31.58
CA ALA A 134 -19.36 -20.89 -31.75
C ALA A 134 -17.99 -21.01 -31.04
N VAL A 135 -17.79 -22.12 -30.35
CA VAL A 135 -16.52 -22.51 -29.74
C VAL A 135 -16.08 -23.84 -30.33
N VAL A 136 -14.92 -23.88 -30.97
CA VAL A 136 -14.38 -25.07 -31.62
C VAL A 136 -13.30 -25.69 -30.74
N GLY A 137 -13.60 -26.82 -30.11
CA GLY A 137 -12.73 -27.55 -29.18
C GLY A 137 -13.26 -27.52 -27.75
N GLY A 138 -13.52 -28.70 -27.19
CA GLY A 138 -14.01 -28.95 -25.82
C GLY A 138 -12.91 -29.14 -24.78
N GLY A 139 -11.70 -28.63 -25.02
CA GLY A 139 -10.64 -28.57 -24.02
C GLY A 139 -10.81 -27.43 -23.01
N LEU A 140 -9.92 -27.34 -22.01
CA LEU A 140 -10.00 -26.33 -20.94
C LEU A 140 -10.19 -24.89 -21.42
N GLY A 141 -9.52 -24.50 -22.50
CA GLY A 141 -9.64 -23.15 -23.07
C GLY A 141 -11.01 -22.88 -23.67
N GLY A 142 -11.50 -23.79 -24.52
CA GLY A 142 -12.84 -23.69 -25.11
C GLY A 142 -13.94 -23.73 -24.06
N LEU A 143 -13.86 -24.69 -23.12
CA LEU A 143 -14.80 -24.81 -22.00
C LEU A 143 -14.82 -23.55 -21.12
N SER A 144 -13.67 -22.96 -20.83
CA SER A 144 -13.61 -21.74 -20.02
C SER A 144 -14.30 -20.56 -20.71
N CYS A 145 -14.12 -20.43 -22.03
CA CYS A 145 -14.81 -19.43 -22.84
C CYS A 145 -16.33 -19.67 -22.85
N ALA A 146 -16.73 -20.91 -23.16
CA ALA A 146 -18.13 -21.29 -23.25
C ALA A 146 -18.89 -21.05 -21.93
N VAL A 147 -18.36 -21.57 -20.81
CA VAL A 147 -18.98 -21.39 -19.47
C VAL A 147 -19.09 -19.92 -19.09
N LYS A 148 -18.09 -19.08 -19.39
CA LYS A 148 -18.15 -17.63 -19.09
C LYS A 148 -19.20 -16.91 -19.93
N LEU A 149 -19.37 -17.29 -21.20
CA LEU A 149 -20.35 -16.68 -22.10
C LEU A 149 -21.78 -17.13 -21.77
N VAL A 150 -21.99 -18.42 -21.49
CA VAL A 150 -23.27 -18.98 -21.05
C VAL A 150 -23.77 -18.29 -19.77
N ARG A 151 -22.91 -18.16 -18.75
CA ARG A 151 -23.23 -17.44 -17.50
C ARG A 151 -23.55 -15.95 -17.70
N LYS A 152 -23.26 -15.39 -18.88
CA LYS A 152 -23.61 -14.01 -19.29
C LYS A 152 -24.84 -13.95 -20.21
N GLY A 153 -25.53 -15.06 -20.41
CA GLY A 153 -26.76 -15.18 -21.20
C GLY A 153 -26.56 -15.32 -22.71
N TYR A 154 -25.35 -15.57 -23.20
CA TYR A 154 -25.12 -15.77 -24.64
C TYR A 154 -25.52 -17.17 -25.10
N ASP A 155 -25.96 -17.29 -26.36
CA ASP A 155 -26.30 -18.58 -26.98
C ASP A 155 -25.02 -19.24 -27.54
N VAL A 156 -24.47 -20.20 -26.80
CA VAL A 156 -23.15 -20.77 -27.08
C VAL A 156 -23.26 -22.19 -27.62
N TYR A 157 -22.61 -22.41 -28.75
CA TYR A 157 -22.51 -23.69 -29.43
C TYR A 157 -21.06 -24.18 -29.35
N LEU A 158 -20.84 -25.30 -28.69
CA LEU A 158 -19.51 -25.89 -28.56
C LEU A 158 -19.41 -27.14 -29.44
N TYR A 159 -18.43 -27.15 -30.33
CA TYR A 159 -18.13 -28.26 -31.24
C TYR A 159 -16.91 -29.02 -30.74
N GLU A 160 -17.06 -30.31 -30.49
CA GLU A 160 -15.99 -31.22 -30.05
C GLU A 160 -15.84 -32.37 -31.04
N GLU A 161 -14.61 -32.65 -31.46
CA GLU A 161 -14.30 -33.70 -32.44
C GLU A 161 -14.56 -35.09 -31.87
N LYS A 162 -14.35 -35.26 -30.55
CA LYS A 162 -14.55 -36.54 -29.85
C LYS A 162 -15.96 -36.65 -29.25
N ASP A 163 -16.22 -37.80 -28.65
CA ASP A 163 -17.47 -38.13 -27.95
C ASP A 163 -17.57 -37.56 -26.52
N ARG A 164 -16.52 -36.86 -26.06
CA ARG A 164 -16.43 -36.33 -24.69
C ARG A 164 -15.66 -35.02 -24.61
N LEU A 165 -16.04 -34.18 -23.64
CA LEU A 165 -15.33 -32.94 -23.29
C LEU A 165 -14.01 -33.25 -22.57
N GLY A 166 -13.13 -32.27 -22.45
CA GLY A 166 -11.91 -32.32 -21.62
C GLY A 166 -10.62 -32.40 -22.43
N GLY A 167 -10.68 -32.72 -23.72
CA GLY A 167 -9.51 -32.74 -24.61
C GLY A 167 -8.35 -33.57 -24.03
N SER A 168 -7.17 -32.95 -23.89
CA SER A 168 -5.95 -33.61 -23.40
C SER A 168 -5.99 -34.00 -21.90
N LEU A 169 -7.03 -33.64 -21.14
CA LEU A 169 -7.14 -34.04 -19.72
C LEU A 169 -7.26 -35.56 -19.54
N TRP A 170 -7.72 -36.28 -20.57
CA TRP A 170 -7.87 -37.73 -20.56
C TRP A 170 -6.61 -38.50 -21.00
N GLU A 171 -5.55 -37.79 -21.40
CA GLU A 171 -4.33 -38.43 -21.85
C GLU A 171 -3.53 -39.03 -20.68
N PRO A 172 -2.82 -40.16 -20.88
CA PRO A 172 -1.95 -40.73 -19.87
C PRO A 172 -0.93 -39.69 -19.37
N GLY A 173 -0.87 -39.47 -18.06
CA GLY A 173 0.02 -38.48 -17.42
C GLY A 173 -0.66 -37.23 -16.87
N SER A 174 -1.98 -37.04 -17.06
CA SER A 174 -2.72 -35.96 -16.41
C SER A 174 -2.86 -36.14 -14.88
N HIS A 175 -2.73 -37.38 -14.40
CA HIS A 175 -2.86 -37.77 -12.98
C HIS A 175 -4.16 -37.28 -12.29
N ILE A 176 -5.22 -37.05 -13.08
CA ILE A 176 -6.55 -36.69 -12.59
C ILE A 176 -7.37 -37.97 -12.47
N PRO A 177 -8.00 -38.26 -11.32
CA PRO A 177 -8.94 -39.37 -11.21
C PRO A 177 -10.12 -39.18 -12.20
N PRO A 178 -10.48 -40.20 -13.00
CA PRO A 178 -11.57 -40.11 -13.98
C PRO A 178 -12.88 -39.58 -13.41
N GLU A 179 -13.23 -39.99 -12.19
CA GLU A 179 -14.44 -39.57 -11.48
C GLU A 179 -14.49 -38.05 -11.27
N VAL A 180 -13.34 -37.39 -11.12
CA VAL A 180 -13.27 -35.92 -10.96
C VAL A 180 -13.53 -35.23 -12.30
N LEU A 181 -13.02 -35.78 -13.40
CA LEU A 181 -13.29 -35.28 -14.75
C LEU A 181 -14.77 -35.43 -15.08
N GLU A 182 -15.34 -36.61 -14.82
CA GLU A 182 -16.75 -36.90 -15.06
C GLU A 182 -17.66 -36.02 -14.20
N GLU A 183 -17.33 -35.80 -12.93
CA GLU A 183 -18.10 -34.93 -12.04
C GLU A 183 -18.12 -33.49 -12.57
N GLU A 184 -16.96 -32.89 -12.83
CA GLU A 184 -16.85 -31.47 -13.19
C GLU A 184 -17.27 -31.18 -14.63
N LEU A 185 -16.84 -31.98 -15.60
CA LEU A 185 -17.25 -31.81 -16.99
C LEU A 185 -18.72 -32.18 -17.16
N GLY A 186 -19.21 -33.17 -16.39
CA GLY A 186 -20.61 -33.56 -16.37
C GLY A 186 -21.54 -32.44 -15.87
N ARG A 187 -21.07 -31.49 -15.05
CA ARG A 187 -21.87 -30.30 -14.69
C ARG A 187 -22.13 -29.39 -15.88
N ILE A 188 -21.24 -29.38 -16.87
CA ILE A 188 -21.44 -28.60 -18.09
C ILE A 188 -22.45 -29.32 -18.97
N THR A 189 -22.32 -30.64 -19.14
CA THR A 189 -23.23 -31.43 -19.98
C THR A 189 -24.65 -31.52 -19.42
N ARG A 190 -24.82 -31.45 -18.09
CA ARG A 190 -26.12 -31.44 -17.41
C ARG A 190 -26.78 -30.06 -17.36
N ASN A 191 -26.03 -28.99 -17.64
CA ASN A 191 -26.61 -27.64 -17.76
C ASN A 191 -26.99 -27.42 -19.22
N ASP A 192 -28.28 -27.50 -19.53
CA ASP A 192 -28.85 -27.42 -20.88
C ASP A 192 -28.61 -26.08 -21.62
N GLU A 193 -27.90 -25.12 -21.00
CA GLU A 193 -27.68 -23.78 -21.55
C GLU A 193 -26.58 -23.72 -22.63
N SER A 194 -25.67 -24.71 -22.69
CA SER A 194 -24.71 -24.83 -23.80
C SER A 194 -25.12 -25.91 -24.78
N LYS A 195 -25.17 -25.58 -26.06
CA LYS A 195 -25.46 -26.54 -27.14
C LYS A 195 -24.18 -27.28 -27.52
N LEU A 196 -24.04 -28.50 -27.01
CA LEU A 196 -22.86 -29.33 -27.19
C LEU A 196 -23.02 -30.23 -28.41
N HIS A 197 -22.06 -30.15 -29.34
CA HIS A 197 -21.98 -30.94 -30.56
C HIS A 197 -20.76 -31.86 -30.50
N PHE A 198 -20.96 -33.08 -30.00
CA PHE A 198 -19.93 -34.13 -29.97
C PHE A 198 -19.75 -34.78 -31.33
N ASN A 199 -18.65 -35.52 -31.52
CA ASN A 199 -18.31 -36.22 -32.77
C ASN A 199 -18.37 -35.32 -34.00
N THR A 200 -18.11 -34.03 -33.83
CA THR A 200 -18.29 -33.00 -34.86
C THR A 200 -16.97 -32.29 -35.11
N LYS A 201 -16.21 -32.79 -36.09
CA LYS A 201 -15.01 -32.12 -36.58
C LYS A 201 -15.40 -30.95 -37.49
N VAL A 202 -15.03 -29.73 -37.10
CA VAL A 202 -15.23 -28.54 -37.92
C VAL A 202 -14.16 -28.51 -39.01
N GLY A 203 -14.56 -28.71 -40.26
CA GLY A 203 -13.66 -28.65 -41.42
C GLY A 203 -13.47 -27.26 -42.04
N SER A 204 -14.45 -26.36 -41.86
CA SER A 204 -14.39 -24.97 -42.32
C SER A 204 -15.19 -24.07 -41.40
N LEU A 205 -14.71 -22.84 -41.18
CA LEU A 205 -15.43 -21.82 -40.42
C LEU A 205 -16.62 -21.23 -41.18
N ASP A 206 -16.62 -21.26 -42.51
CA ASP A 206 -17.71 -20.73 -43.33
C ASP A 206 -19.03 -21.49 -43.13
N ALA A 207 -18.93 -22.76 -42.71
CA ALA A 207 -20.08 -23.58 -42.34
C ALA A 207 -20.73 -23.14 -41.01
N LEU A 208 -20.06 -22.28 -40.23
CA LEU A 208 -20.50 -21.83 -38.91
C LEU A 208 -21.00 -20.38 -39.00
N ALA A 209 -22.30 -20.21 -39.26
CA ALA A 209 -22.95 -18.89 -39.30
C ALA A 209 -23.24 -18.32 -37.89
N PHE A 210 -22.20 -17.78 -37.24
CA PHE A 210 -22.26 -17.23 -35.86
C PHE A 210 -21.83 -15.76 -35.80
N ASP A 211 -22.28 -15.03 -34.77
CA ASP A 211 -21.87 -13.64 -34.55
C ASP A 211 -20.39 -13.53 -34.13
N ALA A 212 -19.86 -14.55 -33.46
CA ALA A 212 -18.45 -14.66 -33.11
C ALA A 212 -18.01 -16.13 -32.99
N LEU A 213 -16.72 -16.38 -33.21
CA LEU A 213 -16.13 -17.71 -33.16
C LEU A 213 -14.86 -17.72 -32.30
N TYR A 214 -14.64 -18.81 -31.57
CA TYR A 214 -13.38 -19.08 -30.85
C TYR A 214 -12.79 -20.43 -31.25
N ILE A 215 -11.57 -20.42 -31.77
CA ILE A 215 -10.81 -21.61 -32.14
C ILE A 215 -9.93 -22.05 -30.97
N ALA A 216 -10.28 -23.16 -30.34
CA ALA A 216 -9.62 -23.75 -29.17
C ALA A 216 -9.24 -25.23 -29.41
N THR A 217 -8.82 -25.55 -30.62
CA THR A 217 -8.48 -26.91 -31.10
C THR A 217 -7.21 -27.51 -30.47
N GLY A 218 -6.44 -26.73 -29.72
CA GLY A 218 -5.24 -27.18 -29.02
C GLY A 218 -4.01 -27.30 -29.93
N ARG A 219 -2.94 -27.90 -29.40
CA ARG A 219 -1.64 -27.97 -30.09
C ARG A 219 -1.73 -28.94 -31.27
N GLY A 220 -1.33 -28.48 -32.46
CA GLY A 220 -1.40 -29.29 -33.68
C GLY A 220 -2.82 -29.50 -34.22
N GLY A 221 -3.82 -28.83 -33.63
CA GLY A 221 -5.18 -28.80 -34.15
C GLY A 221 -5.33 -27.82 -35.32
N GLU A 222 -6.52 -27.85 -35.94
CA GLU A 222 -6.83 -26.97 -37.07
C GLU A 222 -6.78 -25.50 -36.67
N THR A 223 -6.08 -24.72 -37.51
CA THR A 223 -5.94 -23.25 -37.37
C THR A 223 -6.77 -22.49 -38.39
N PHE A 224 -7.33 -23.20 -39.38
CA PHE A 224 -8.08 -22.64 -40.50
C PHE A 224 -7.31 -21.57 -41.30
N GLY A 225 -5.98 -21.65 -41.30
CA GLY A 225 -5.12 -20.67 -41.99
C GLY A 225 -5.01 -19.32 -41.28
N LEU A 226 -5.54 -19.17 -40.07
CA LEU A 226 -5.62 -17.89 -39.36
C LEU A 226 -4.43 -17.61 -38.42
N VAL A 227 -3.33 -18.35 -38.58
CA VAL A 227 -2.09 -18.09 -37.84
C VAL A 227 -1.44 -16.78 -38.29
N GLU A 228 -1.48 -16.49 -39.59
CA GLU A 228 -0.98 -15.23 -40.12
C GLU A 228 -1.90 -14.08 -39.67
N GLY A 229 -1.30 -13.06 -39.04
CA GLY A 229 -2.01 -11.93 -38.46
C GLY A 229 -2.81 -12.23 -37.18
N PHE A 230 -2.55 -13.37 -36.52
CA PHE A 230 -2.98 -13.61 -35.14
C PHE A 230 -2.30 -12.63 -34.16
N ASP A 231 -3.09 -11.90 -33.38
CA ASP A 231 -2.58 -11.04 -32.31
C ASP A 231 -2.57 -11.78 -30.96
N PRO A 232 -1.41 -12.08 -30.37
CA PRO A 232 -1.33 -12.79 -29.10
C PRO A 232 -1.79 -11.99 -27.88
N ILE A 233 -1.94 -10.67 -28.00
CA ILE A 233 -2.41 -9.80 -26.93
C ILE A 233 -3.94 -9.81 -26.87
N SER A 234 -4.62 -9.63 -27.99
CA SER A 234 -6.09 -9.69 -28.01
C SER A 234 -6.67 -11.09 -28.22
N LEU A 235 -5.85 -12.03 -28.69
CA LEU A 235 -6.24 -13.34 -29.19
C LEU A 235 -7.15 -13.27 -30.44
N ALA A 236 -7.21 -12.12 -31.10
CA ALA A 236 -7.94 -11.91 -32.35
C ALA A 236 -7.17 -12.47 -33.55
N THR A 237 -7.91 -12.84 -34.58
CA THR A 237 -7.36 -13.21 -35.89
C THR A 237 -7.63 -12.10 -36.90
N ILE A 238 -7.12 -12.26 -38.12
CA ILE A 238 -7.43 -11.38 -39.26
C ILE A 238 -8.89 -11.46 -39.70
N GLN A 239 -9.59 -12.55 -39.37
CA GLN A 239 -10.99 -12.73 -39.73
C GLN A 239 -11.88 -12.05 -38.68
N ASN A 240 -12.71 -11.13 -39.13
CA ASN A 240 -13.60 -10.36 -38.25
C ASN A 240 -14.54 -11.28 -37.47
N GLY A 241 -14.63 -11.09 -36.15
CA GLY A 241 -15.43 -11.92 -35.25
C GLY A 241 -14.79 -13.26 -34.86
N VAL A 242 -13.58 -13.59 -35.34
CA VAL A 242 -12.91 -14.86 -35.05
C VAL A 242 -11.69 -14.65 -34.15
N PHE A 243 -11.67 -15.41 -33.05
CA PHE A 243 -10.59 -15.45 -32.06
C PHE A 243 -9.94 -16.83 -32.04
N MET A 244 -8.69 -16.92 -31.61
CA MET A 244 -7.94 -18.18 -31.58
C MET A 244 -7.08 -18.32 -30.31
N SER A 245 -6.96 -19.53 -29.78
CA SER A 245 -6.10 -19.78 -28.64
C SER A 245 -4.62 -19.70 -29.03
N GLY A 246 -3.77 -19.22 -28.12
CA GLY A 246 -2.33 -19.15 -28.36
C GLY A 246 -1.73 -20.54 -28.59
N LYS A 247 -2.27 -21.56 -27.91
CA LYS A 247 -1.87 -22.97 -28.07
C LYS A 247 -2.14 -23.49 -29.49
N THR A 248 -3.31 -23.19 -30.05
CA THR A 248 -3.66 -23.50 -31.45
C THR A 248 -2.73 -22.77 -32.41
N ALA A 249 -2.40 -21.50 -32.13
CA ALA A 249 -1.42 -20.72 -32.89
C ALA A 249 0.05 -21.18 -32.73
N GLY A 250 0.30 -22.32 -32.09
CA GLY A 250 1.64 -22.90 -31.92
C GLY A 250 2.48 -22.31 -30.78
N ARG A 251 1.94 -21.39 -29.97
CA ARG A 251 2.68 -20.78 -28.86
C ARG A 251 3.01 -21.80 -27.77
N LYS A 252 4.14 -21.60 -27.10
CA LYS A 252 4.51 -22.37 -25.89
C LYS A 252 3.83 -21.75 -24.68
N GLU A 253 3.35 -22.60 -23.79
CA GLU A 253 2.63 -22.22 -22.59
C GLU A 253 3.59 -22.29 -21.40
N SER A 254 3.58 -21.28 -20.55
CA SER A 254 4.41 -21.25 -19.32
C SER A 254 3.77 -21.99 -18.15
N SER A 255 2.50 -22.38 -18.26
CA SER A 255 1.73 -23.08 -17.24
C SER A 255 0.57 -23.85 -17.88
N VAL A 256 0.11 -24.93 -17.23
CA VAL A 256 -1.06 -25.69 -17.67
C VAL A 256 -2.38 -24.92 -17.54
N LEU A 257 -2.37 -23.78 -16.82
CA LEU A 257 -3.54 -22.94 -16.61
C LEU A 257 -3.72 -21.86 -17.70
N ILE A 258 -2.74 -21.69 -18.58
CA ILE A 258 -2.79 -20.69 -19.66
C ILE A 258 -4.01 -20.86 -20.58
N PRO A 259 -4.41 -22.08 -21.04
CA PRO A 259 -5.62 -22.24 -21.83
C PRO A 259 -6.87 -21.66 -21.17
N MET A 260 -7.05 -21.88 -19.86
CA MET A 260 -8.22 -21.39 -19.13
C MET A 260 -8.21 -19.87 -19.05
N ARG A 261 -7.06 -19.26 -18.74
CA ARG A 261 -6.89 -17.80 -18.75
C ARG A 261 -7.24 -17.23 -20.12
N GLU A 262 -6.73 -17.82 -21.20
CA GLU A 262 -7.04 -17.39 -22.57
C GLU A 262 -8.53 -17.54 -22.89
N GLY A 263 -9.16 -18.66 -22.52
CA GLY A 263 -10.60 -18.84 -22.70
C GLY A 263 -11.44 -17.77 -21.99
N ILE A 264 -11.09 -17.42 -20.74
CA ILE A 264 -11.75 -16.35 -19.99
C ILE A 264 -11.56 -14.99 -20.67
N ARG A 265 -10.35 -14.71 -21.18
CA ARG A 265 -10.03 -13.48 -21.92
C ARG A 265 -10.81 -13.38 -23.22
N VAL A 266 -10.84 -14.45 -24.02
CA VAL A 266 -11.60 -14.47 -25.28
C VAL A 266 -13.08 -14.24 -25.03
N ALA A 267 -13.66 -14.79 -23.95
CA ALA A 267 -15.05 -14.47 -23.60
C ALA A 267 -15.28 -12.96 -23.34
N GLN A 268 -14.30 -12.24 -22.79
CA GLN A 268 -14.35 -10.78 -22.61
C GLN A 268 -14.14 -10.04 -23.94
N SER A 269 -13.22 -10.51 -24.78
CA SER A 269 -12.97 -9.95 -26.11
C SER A 269 -14.19 -10.10 -27.02
N ILE A 270 -14.82 -11.28 -27.05
CA ILE A 270 -16.06 -11.52 -27.79
C ILE A 270 -17.17 -10.59 -27.29
N GLU A 271 -17.32 -10.41 -25.98
CA GLU A 271 -18.31 -9.45 -25.46
C GLU A 271 -18.03 -8.00 -25.90
N SER A 272 -16.75 -7.59 -25.90
CA SER A 272 -16.34 -6.27 -26.35
C SER A 272 -16.58 -6.07 -27.85
N PHE A 273 -16.31 -7.10 -28.65
CA PHE A 273 -16.58 -7.14 -30.07
C PHE A 273 -18.07 -7.04 -30.37
N LEU A 274 -18.90 -7.88 -29.74
CA LEU A 274 -20.35 -7.89 -29.98
C LEU A 274 -21.04 -6.58 -29.57
N LYS A 275 -20.49 -5.85 -28.59
CA LYS A 275 -21.05 -4.57 -28.13
C LYS A 275 -20.54 -3.36 -28.91
N ALA A 276 -19.27 -3.36 -29.32
CA ALA A 276 -18.58 -2.17 -29.81
C ALA A 276 -17.80 -2.38 -31.12
N GLY A 277 -17.87 -3.56 -31.72
CA GLY A 277 -17.12 -3.91 -32.95
C GLY A 277 -15.60 -4.02 -32.76
N ARG A 278 -15.10 -4.03 -31.52
CA ARG A 278 -13.66 -4.05 -31.22
C ARG A 278 -13.16 -5.48 -31.02
N MET A 279 -12.38 -5.98 -31.97
CA MET A 279 -11.68 -7.28 -31.88
C MET A 279 -10.42 -7.21 -31.00
N GLY A 280 -9.68 -6.09 -31.05
CA GLY A 280 -8.44 -5.88 -30.32
C GLY A 280 -8.63 -5.49 -28.84
N GLY A 281 -7.55 -5.53 -28.07
CA GLY A 281 -7.50 -5.03 -26.69
C GLY A 281 -6.75 -5.94 -25.73
N GLU A 282 -6.55 -5.45 -24.51
CA GLU A 282 -5.82 -6.16 -23.44
C GLU A 282 -6.77 -6.65 -22.33
N ALA A 283 -8.07 -6.81 -22.62
CA ALA A 283 -9.06 -7.21 -21.62
C ALA A 283 -8.67 -8.54 -20.97
N GLY A 284 -8.49 -8.52 -19.64
CA GLY A 284 -8.03 -9.69 -18.87
C GLY A 284 -6.60 -10.14 -19.19
N ASN A 285 -5.82 -9.37 -19.97
CA ASN A 285 -4.40 -9.60 -20.17
C ASN A 285 -3.64 -9.11 -18.92
N HIS A 286 -3.68 -9.92 -17.86
CA HIS A 286 -2.90 -9.63 -16.67
C HIS A 286 -1.42 -9.89 -16.94
N GLN A 287 -0.66 -8.80 -17.14
CA GLN A 287 0.79 -8.89 -17.04
C GLN A 287 1.16 -9.10 -15.58
N VAL A 288 2.04 -10.08 -15.35
CA VAL A 288 2.60 -10.33 -14.03
C VAL A 288 3.54 -9.18 -13.68
N VAL A 289 3.02 -8.13 -13.03
CA VAL A 289 3.81 -6.99 -12.57
C VAL A 289 4.24 -7.24 -11.13
N PRO A 290 5.54 -7.26 -10.79
CA PRO A 290 5.98 -7.48 -9.41
C PRO A 290 5.26 -6.56 -8.42
N SER A 291 4.64 -7.16 -7.41
CA SER A 291 3.94 -6.44 -6.36
C SER A 291 4.91 -5.57 -5.57
N ARG A 292 4.56 -4.29 -5.33
CA ARG A 292 5.31 -3.34 -4.47
C ARG A 292 4.99 -3.52 -2.99
N LEU A 293 4.16 -4.49 -2.65
CA LEU A 293 3.84 -4.84 -1.26
C LEU A 293 5.13 -5.12 -0.49
N SER A 294 5.38 -4.34 0.56
CA SER A 294 6.45 -4.66 1.52
C SER A 294 5.84 -5.50 2.64
N VAL A 295 6.46 -6.62 2.98
CA VAL A 295 6.04 -7.48 4.07
C VAL A 295 7.23 -7.69 4.97
N ASP A 296 7.10 -7.26 6.23
CA ASP A 296 8.10 -7.55 7.23
C ASP A 296 8.04 -9.03 7.60
N THR A 297 9.14 -9.73 7.38
CA THR A 297 9.31 -11.15 7.71
C THR A 297 10.26 -11.34 8.89
N ALA A 298 10.76 -10.27 9.50
CA ALA A 298 11.58 -10.36 10.71
C ALA A 298 10.76 -11.00 11.85
N GLY A 299 11.38 -11.95 12.54
CA GLY A 299 10.73 -12.65 13.66
C GLY A 299 9.65 -13.67 13.26
N VAL A 300 9.45 -13.95 11.98
CA VAL A 300 8.57 -15.06 11.56
C VAL A 300 9.21 -16.41 11.93
N GLU A 301 8.50 -17.21 12.70
CA GLU A 301 8.91 -18.55 13.11
C GLU A 301 9.04 -19.50 11.90
N ARG A 302 10.16 -20.23 11.84
CA ARG A 302 10.38 -21.31 10.86
C ARG A 302 9.50 -22.52 11.18
N LYS A 303 8.83 -23.07 10.17
CA LYS A 303 7.97 -24.25 10.28
C LYS A 303 8.17 -25.16 9.08
N ALA A 304 8.43 -26.44 9.34
CA ALA A 304 8.59 -27.45 8.30
C ALA A 304 7.35 -27.51 7.39
N VAL A 305 7.55 -27.83 6.11
CA VAL A 305 6.45 -28.08 5.18
C VAL A 305 5.62 -29.28 5.65
N VAL A 306 4.29 -29.15 5.58
CA VAL A 306 3.40 -30.27 5.86
C VAL A 306 3.45 -31.21 4.67
N LYS A 307 3.89 -32.45 4.92
CA LYS A 307 3.88 -33.54 3.93
C LYS A 307 2.59 -34.32 4.12
N PRO A 308 1.84 -34.61 3.05
CA PRO A 308 0.62 -35.40 3.17
C PRO A 308 0.95 -36.84 3.60
N ALA A 309 0.18 -37.40 4.53
CA ALA A 309 0.33 -38.79 4.96
C ALA A 309 0.00 -39.81 3.86
N SER A 310 -0.74 -39.41 2.83
CA SER A 310 -1.18 -40.27 1.73
C SER A 310 -0.89 -39.63 0.36
N PRO A 311 -0.61 -40.43 -0.69
CA PRO A 311 -0.58 -39.94 -2.08
C PRO A 311 -1.89 -39.26 -2.52
N ALA A 312 -3.00 -39.56 -1.85
CA ALA A 312 -4.29 -38.93 -2.12
C ALA A 312 -4.32 -37.43 -1.77
N GLY A 313 -3.39 -36.92 -0.97
CA GLY A 313 -3.31 -35.52 -0.58
C GLY A 313 -3.45 -35.30 0.93
N TYR A 314 -3.72 -34.05 1.33
CA TYR A 314 -3.86 -33.71 2.74
C TYR A 314 -5.13 -34.32 3.35
N ILE A 315 -5.03 -34.75 4.61
CA ILE A 315 -6.19 -34.80 5.51
C ILE A 315 -6.57 -33.39 5.97
N ALA A 316 -7.76 -33.22 6.55
CA ALA A 316 -8.27 -31.91 6.95
C ALA A 316 -7.29 -31.18 7.89
N GLU A 317 -6.75 -31.88 8.87
CA GLU A 317 -5.81 -31.35 9.87
C GLU A 317 -4.50 -30.88 9.22
N GLU A 318 -3.95 -31.66 8.28
CA GLU A 318 -2.75 -31.31 7.53
C GLU A 318 -2.96 -30.04 6.68
N ALA A 319 -4.13 -29.92 6.05
CA ALA A 319 -4.47 -28.72 5.26
C ALA A 319 -4.57 -27.48 6.15
N VAL A 320 -5.14 -27.61 7.36
CA VAL A 320 -5.19 -26.53 8.36
C VAL A 320 -3.77 -26.14 8.80
N GLU A 321 -2.90 -27.10 9.10
CA GLU A 321 -1.51 -26.84 9.49
C GLU A 321 -0.68 -26.17 8.37
N GLU A 322 -0.85 -26.61 7.13
CA GLU A 322 -0.18 -25.97 6.00
C GLU A 322 -0.72 -24.54 5.77
N ALA A 323 -2.02 -24.33 5.93
CA ALA A 323 -2.63 -23.01 5.85
C ALA A 323 -2.11 -22.06 6.95
N LYS A 324 -1.79 -22.56 8.15
CA LYS A 324 -1.17 -21.79 9.25
C LYS A 324 0.23 -21.27 8.89
N ARG A 325 0.95 -21.89 7.94
CA ARG A 325 2.26 -21.40 7.46
C ARG A 325 2.15 -20.17 6.56
N CYS A 326 0.98 -19.88 6.00
CA CYS A 326 0.74 -18.71 5.16
C CYS A 326 0.95 -17.40 5.93
N LEU A 327 1.84 -16.54 5.43
CA LEU A 327 2.16 -15.24 6.04
C LEU A 327 0.98 -14.25 6.01
N ARG A 328 -0.05 -14.53 5.20
CA ARG A 328 -1.16 -13.60 4.91
C ARG A 328 -0.62 -12.22 4.52
N CYS A 329 0.30 -12.23 3.56
CA CYS A 329 1.09 -11.07 3.11
C CYS A 329 0.25 -9.80 3.04
N ALA A 330 0.71 -8.76 3.73
CA ALA A 330 0.14 -7.43 3.73
C ALA A 330 1.16 -6.41 4.25
N CYS A 331 1.26 -5.25 3.61
CA CYS A 331 2.05 -4.13 4.13
C CYS A 331 1.40 -3.55 5.38
N LYS A 332 2.11 -3.62 6.50
CA LYS A 332 1.65 -3.18 7.83
C LYS A 332 2.57 -2.14 8.48
N ASN A 333 3.67 -1.73 7.84
CA ASN A 333 4.74 -0.96 8.48
C ASN A 333 4.24 0.30 9.21
N CYS A 334 3.49 1.16 8.51
CA CYS A 334 2.94 2.37 9.13
C CYS A 334 1.88 2.09 10.20
N MET A 335 1.12 0.99 10.07
CA MET A 335 0.13 0.60 11.07
C MET A 335 0.78 -0.01 12.32
N ALA A 336 1.91 -0.70 12.16
CA ALA A 336 2.68 -1.29 13.26
C ALA A 336 3.48 -0.22 14.01
N ALA A 337 3.97 0.80 13.31
CA ALA A 337 4.77 1.87 13.92
C ALA A 337 3.96 3.04 14.49
N CYS A 338 2.67 3.19 14.12
CA CYS A 338 1.87 4.36 14.49
C CYS A 338 0.63 3.98 15.31
N GLU A 339 0.66 4.31 16.60
CA GLU A 339 -0.45 4.11 17.53
C GLU A 339 -1.76 4.77 17.07
N LEU A 340 -1.68 5.94 16.44
CA LEU A 340 -2.86 6.61 15.88
C LEU A 340 -3.52 5.72 14.81
N ILE A 341 -2.76 5.24 13.84
CA ILE A 341 -3.29 4.43 12.75
C ILE A 341 -3.80 3.09 13.29
N ALA A 342 -3.08 2.48 14.24
CA ALA A 342 -3.49 1.27 14.92
C ALA A 342 -4.83 1.44 15.67
N TYR A 343 -5.00 2.55 16.39
CA TYR A 343 -6.21 2.87 17.15
C TYR A 343 -7.45 2.98 16.25
N TYR A 344 -7.35 3.73 15.14
CA TYR A 344 -8.48 3.90 14.22
C TYR A 344 -8.83 2.64 13.42
N LYS A 345 -7.91 1.65 13.34
CA LYS A 345 -8.09 0.38 12.60
C LYS A 345 -8.51 0.56 11.13
N LYS A 346 -8.22 1.72 10.54
CA LYS A 346 -8.50 2.04 9.13
C LYS A 346 -7.29 1.70 8.27
N LYS A 347 -7.55 1.24 7.04
CA LYS A 347 -6.49 1.08 6.03
C LYS A 347 -5.91 2.45 5.66
N PRO A 348 -4.60 2.57 5.39
CA PRO A 348 -3.98 3.84 5.00
C PRO A 348 -4.69 4.56 3.83
N LYS A 349 -5.05 3.86 2.75
CA LYS A 349 -5.84 4.45 1.65
C LYS A 349 -7.15 5.05 2.12
N LYS A 350 -7.88 4.33 2.99
CA LYS A 350 -9.16 4.79 3.53
C LYS A 350 -8.99 6.05 4.39
N ILE A 351 -7.88 6.18 5.11
CA ILE A 351 -7.57 7.39 5.88
C ILE A 351 -7.41 8.59 4.92
N VAL A 352 -6.66 8.43 3.83
CA VAL A 352 -6.48 9.49 2.82
C VAL A 352 -7.82 9.86 2.17
N GLU A 353 -8.66 8.87 1.83
CA GLU A 353 -10.01 9.10 1.29
C GLU A 353 -10.91 9.85 2.29
N ASP A 354 -10.86 9.51 3.57
CA ASP A 354 -11.63 10.17 4.63
C ASP A 354 -11.17 11.61 4.85
N VAL A 355 -9.87 11.88 4.71
CA VAL A 355 -9.31 13.24 4.71
C VAL A 355 -9.85 14.03 3.51
N ASN A 356 -9.78 13.47 2.30
CA ASN A 356 -10.32 14.11 1.10
C ASN A 356 -11.81 14.44 1.26
N ALA A 357 -12.62 13.51 1.76
CA ALA A 357 -14.04 13.73 2.02
C ALA A 357 -14.30 14.79 3.10
N THR A 358 -13.36 15.01 4.01
CA THR A 358 -13.44 16.02 5.07
C THR A 358 -13.12 17.42 4.57
N LEU A 359 -12.15 17.55 3.66
CA LEU A 359 -11.81 18.83 3.02
C LEU A 359 -12.85 19.23 1.97
N ASN A 360 -13.24 18.30 1.11
CA ASN A 360 -14.20 18.52 0.04
C ASN A 360 -15.62 18.14 0.49
N LYS A 361 -16.10 18.80 1.55
CA LYS A 361 -17.47 18.58 2.07
C LYS A 361 -18.48 18.98 0.99
N VAL A 362 -19.32 18.03 0.56
CA VAL A 362 -20.54 18.34 -0.18
C VAL A 362 -21.68 18.31 0.83
N GLU A 363 -22.31 19.46 1.05
CA GLU A 363 -23.22 19.70 2.18
C GLU A 363 -24.34 18.66 2.34
N ALA A 364 -24.81 18.09 1.22
CA ALA A 364 -25.85 17.05 1.19
C ALA A 364 -25.32 15.61 1.21
N LEU A 365 -24.02 15.37 1.00
CA LEU A 365 -23.49 14.02 0.70
C LEU A 365 -22.40 13.56 1.67
N THR A 366 -21.61 14.45 2.27
CA THR A 366 -20.46 14.06 3.09
C THR A 366 -20.37 14.83 4.40
N LYS A 367 -20.09 14.10 5.49
CA LYS A 367 -19.73 14.66 6.80
C LYS A 367 -18.21 14.82 6.89
N ARG A 368 -17.74 15.68 7.79
CA ARG A 368 -16.32 15.79 8.14
C ARG A 368 -15.87 14.60 9.01
N VAL A 369 -15.67 13.46 8.37
CA VAL A 369 -15.44 12.15 9.02
C VAL A 369 -14.05 11.99 9.63
N ALA A 370 -13.07 12.81 9.22
CA ALA A 370 -11.68 12.70 9.67
C ALA A 370 -11.27 13.79 10.67
N SER A 371 -12.15 14.72 11.07
CA SER A 371 -11.78 15.86 11.93
C SER A 371 -11.13 15.48 13.25
N ARG A 372 -11.58 14.42 13.92
CA ARG A 372 -10.90 13.97 15.14
C ARG A 372 -9.55 13.32 14.83
N GLN A 373 -9.50 12.51 13.78
CA GLN A 373 -8.30 11.76 13.38
C GLN A 373 -7.16 12.68 12.98
N LEU A 374 -7.44 13.69 12.14
CA LEU A 374 -6.44 14.64 11.69
C LEU A 374 -5.84 15.44 12.85
N ASN A 375 -6.63 15.78 13.88
CA ASN A 375 -6.16 16.54 15.05
C ASN A 375 -5.51 15.67 16.14
N SER A 376 -5.66 14.34 16.06
CA SER A 376 -5.05 13.41 17.03
C SER A 376 -3.61 13.03 16.66
N CYS A 377 -3.11 13.44 15.49
CA CYS A 377 -1.75 13.15 15.06
C CYS A 377 -0.71 14.02 15.76
N ASN A 378 0.39 13.40 16.24
CA ASN A 378 1.51 14.11 16.87
C ASN A 378 2.52 14.69 15.88
N LEU A 379 2.29 14.56 14.56
CA LEU A 379 3.17 15.09 13.52
C LEU A 379 4.64 14.64 13.68
N CYS A 380 4.85 13.36 14.00
CA CYS A 380 6.18 12.82 14.33
C CYS A 380 6.98 12.28 13.13
N GLY A 381 6.38 12.27 11.94
CA GLY A 381 6.99 11.80 10.68
C GLY A 381 7.21 10.28 10.57
N LEU A 382 7.05 9.52 11.66
CA LEU A 382 7.41 8.10 11.70
C LEU A 382 6.72 7.27 10.61
N CYS A 383 5.48 7.62 10.26
CA CYS A 383 4.75 6.95 9.19
C CYS A 383 5.46 7.02 7.82
N LYS A 384 6.10 8.15 7.49
CA LYS A 384 6.90 8.34 6.28
C LYS A 384 8.16 7.48 6.33
N GLU A 385 8.87 7.54 7.46
CA GLU A 385 10.15 6.86 7.69
C GLU A 385 10.05 5.33 7.55
N VAL A 386 8.97 4.74 8.03
CA VAL A 386 8.76 3.28 7.93
C VAL A 386 8.03 2.87 6.64
N CYS A 387 7.52 3.83 5.87
CA CYS A 387 6.79 3.54 4.65
C CYS A 387 7.77 3.27 3.49
N PRO A 388 7.71 2.10 2.82
CA PRO A 388 8.57 1.79 1.69
C PRO A 388 8.41 2.73 0.50
N THR A 389 7.26 3.40 0.41
CA THR A 389 6.90 4.34 -0.65
C THR A 389 6.73 5.77 -0.13
N SER A 390 7.18 6.03 1.11
CA SER A 390 7.19 7.37 1.73
C SER A 390 5.81 8.05 1.86
N LEU A 391 4.74 7.27 2.07
CA LEU A 391 3.42 7.82 2.43
C LEU A 391 3.50 8.58 3.77
N ASP A 392 3.29 9.89 3.71
CA ASP A 392 3.51 10.82 4.81
C ASP A 392 2.19 11.38 5.38
N PHE A 393 1.74 10.81 6.51
CA PHE A 393 0.57 11.33 7.23
C PHE A 393 0.87 12.59 8.06
N GLU A 394 2.13 12.94 8.36
CA GLU A 394 2.46 14.24 8.98
C GLU A 394 2.07 15.36 8.02
N GLU A 395 2.52 15.28 6.77
CA GLU A 395 2.23 16.26 5.72
C GLU A 395 0.74 16.33 5.40
N ILE A 396 0.10 15.17 5.11
CA ILE A 396 -1.34 15.12 4.78
C ILE A 396 -2.19 15.76 5.88
N PHE A 397 -1.94 15.41 7.15
CA PHE A 397 -2.75 15.92 8.25
C PHE A 397 -2.45 17.37 8.58
N LEU A 398 -1.18 17.81 8.56
CA LEU A 398 -0.84 19.20 8.81
C LEU A 398 -1.43 20.12 7.73
N ALA A 399 -1.29 19.76 6.45
CA ALA A 399 -1.88 20.53 5.36
C ALA A 399 -3.41 20.58 5.49
N SER A 400 -4.04 19.47 5.88
CA SER A 400 -5.49 19.43 6.14
C SER A 400 -5.92 20.32 7.31
N ARG A 401 -5.12 20.39 8.39
CA ARG A 401 -5.38 21.30 9.53
C ARG A 401 -5.38 22.75 9.09
N ARG A 402 -4.38 23.16 8.29
CA ARG A 402 -4.26 24.53 7.75
C ARG A 402 -5.50 24.92 6.95
N GLU A 403 -5.92 24.06 6.03
CA GLU A 403 -7.09 24.35 5.18
C GLU A 403 -8.39 24.44 6.00
N LEU A 404 -8.59 23.51 6.95
CA LEU A 404 -9.78 23.54 7.82
C LEU A 404 -9.77 24.73 8.77
N HIS A 405 -8.60 25.16 9.25
CA HIS A 405 -8.49 26.34 10.09
C HIS A 405 -8.81 27.61 9.29
N LYS A 406 -8.20 27.77 8.11
CA LYS A 406 -8.46 28.89 7.18
C LYS A 406 -9.93 28.99 6.79
N GLY A 407 -10.61 27.85 6.60
CA GLY A 407 -12.04 27.80 6.32
C GLY A 407 -12.96 27.99 7.54
N GLY A 408 -12.43 28.18 8.76
CA GLY A 408 -13.23 28.29 9.98
C GLY A 408 -13.98 27.00 10.35
N HIS A 409 -13.49 25.85 9.90
CA HIS A 409 -14.14 24.54 10.03
C HIS A 409 -13.52 23.65 11.10
N LEU A 410 -12.48 24.12 11.79
CA LEU A 410 -11.79 23.40 12.84
C LEU A 410 -12.27 23.88 14.23
N PRO A 411 -12.91 23.02 15.05
CA PRO A 411 -13.28 23.37 16.41
C PRO A 411 -12.07 23.77 17.26
N LEU A 412 -12.21 24.85 18.03
CA LEU A 412 -11.17 25.37 18.92
C LEU A 412 -10.70 24.31 19.94
N ALA A 413 -11.63 23.51 20.45
CA ALA A 413 -11.41 22.51 21.50
C ALA A 413 -10.30 21.48 21.17
N PHE A 414 -9.93 21.29 19.91
CA PHE A 414 -8.84 20.37 19.55
C PHE A 414 -7.47 20.87 20.00
N HIS A 415 -7.25 22.19 20.03
CA HIS A 415 -5.93 22.80 20.26
C HIS A 415 -5.94 23.90 21.32
N ASP A 416 -7.11 24.24 21.89
CA ASP A 416 -7.31 25.39 22.80
C ASP A 416 -6.30 25.43 23.96
N PHE A 417 -6.07 24.29 24.61
CA PHE A 417 -5.15 24.21 25.74
C PHE A 417 -3.72 24.63 25.38
N TRP A 418 -3.16 24.09 24.29
CA TRP A 418 -1.79 24.41 23.87
C TRP A 418 -1.66 25.82 23.31
N MET A 419 -2.73 26.36 22.72
CA MET A 419 -2.77 27.74 22.25
C MET A 419 -2.72 28.72 23.43
N ARG A 420 -3.52 28.49 24.47
CA ARG A 420 -3.52 29.32 25.68
C ARG A 420 -2.17 29.28 26.41
N ASP A 421 -1.52 28.13 26.45
CA ASP A 421 -0.17 27.99 27.03
C ASP A 421 0.89 28.76 26.22
N MET A 422 0.80 28.72 24.88
CA MET A 422 1.65 29.52 24.00
C MET A 422 1.41 31.02 24.20
N ASP A 423 0.15 31.45 24.25
CA ASP A 423 -0.23 32.85 24.43
C ASP A 423 0.25 33.37 25.79
N PHE A 424 0.11 32.58 26.86
CA PHE A 424 0.66 32.90 28.17
C PHE A 424 2.20 33.01 28.12
N SER A 425 2.88 32.02 27.55
CA SER A 425 4.36 32.00 27.45
C SER A 425 4.91 33.18 26.64
N ASN A 426 4.10 33.77 25.79
CA ASN A 426 4.43 34.92 24.96
C ASN A 426 3.75 36.21 25.45
N SER A 427 3.11 36.24 26.62
CA SER A 427 2.53 37.47 27.17
C SER A 427 3.61 38.45 27.62
N GLU A 428 3.22 39.69 27.91
CA GLU A 428 4.14 40.68 28.50
C GLU A 428 4.65 40.26 29.89
N ASP A 429 3.88 39.44 30.61
CA ASP A 429 4.22 38.99 31.96
C ASP A 429 5.23 37.83 32.00
N ALA A 430 5.29 37.01 30.94
CA ALA A 430 6.10 35.79 30.92
C ALA A 430 7.26 35.84 29.90
N PHE A 431 7.11 36.60 28.82
CA PHE A 431 8.14 36.70 27.80
C PHE A 431 9.30 37.58 28.27
N LEU A 432 10.52 37.11 28.08
CA LEU A 432 11.73 37.84 28.47
C LEU A 432 12.75 37.80 27.34
N ALA A 433 13.40 38.93 27.04
CA ALA A 433 14.55 39.01 26.16
C ALA A 433 15.54 40.05 26.71
N LEU A 434 16.72 39.61 27.18
CA LEU A 434 17.67 40.49 27.87
C LEU A 434 19.11 40.21 27.46
N ASN A 435 19.91 41.28 27.39
CA ASN A 435 21.37 41.19 27.40
C ASN A 435 21.91 41.11 28.84
N PRO A 436 23.13 40.58 29.03
CA PRO A 436 23.85 40.73 30.30
C PRO A 436 24.00 42.20 30.71
N LEU A 437 24.00 42.47 32.01
CA LEU A 437 24.21 43.81 32.56
C LEU A 437 25.47 44.46 31.97
N GLY A 438 25.33 45.69 31.48
CA GLY A 438 26.42 46.46 30.88
C GLY A 438 26.76 46.11 29.43
N LYS A 439 25.93 45.32 28.74
CA LYS A 439 26.10 44.99 27.31
C LYS A 439 24.86 45.36 26.49
N ASP A 440 25.08 46.04 25.37
CA ASP A 440 24.02 46.32 24.39
C ASP A 440 23.87 45.21 23.34
N LYS A 441 24.89 44.36 23.19
CA LYS A 441 24.93 43.24 22.25
C LYS A 441 25.67 42.05 22.86
N SER A 442 25.27 40.86 22.45
CA SER A 442 25.93 39.61 22.86
C SER A 442 26.36 38.78 21.65
N ARG A 443 27.34 37.90 21.86
CA ARG A 443 27.77 36.92 20.84
C ARG A 443 26.82 35.73 20.76
N TYR A 444 26.20 35.36 21.88
CA TYR A 444 25.31 34.22 22.02
C TYR A 444 23.96 34.63 22.60
N LEU A 445 22.92 33.85 22.29
CA LEU A 445 21.60 33.95 22.90
C LEU A 445 21.16 32.57 23.35
N PHE A 446 20.91 32.40 24.64
CA PHE A 446 20.30 31.18 25.16
C PHE A 446 18.78 31.25 25.07
N PHE A 447 18.19 30.30 24.34
CA PHE A 447 16.76 30.09 24.25
C PHE A 447 16.44 28.69 24.82
N PRO A 448 15.98 28.59 26.09
CA PRO A 448 15.81 27.30 26.76
C PRO A 448 14.65 26.47 26.18
N GLY A 449 13.64 27.14 25.62
CA GLY A 449 12.38 26.51 25.21
C GLY A 449 11.46 26.20 26.39
N CYS A 450 10.16 26.09 26.12
CA CYS A 450 9.12 25.93 27.14
C CYS A 450 9.25 24.62 27.94
N GLN A 451 9.71 23.52 27.33
CA GLN A 451 9.84 22.24 28.04
C GLN A 451 10.88 22.26 29.16
N LEU A 452 12.00 22.99 28.98
CA LEU A 452 13.06 23.00 29.98
C LEU A 452 12.58 23.70 31.26
N GLY A 453 12.01 24.90 31.12
CA GLY A 453 11.46 25.67 32.23
C GLY A 453 10.18 25.07 32.81
N GLY A 454 9.34 24.45 31.98
CA GLY A 454 8.12 23.77 32.43
C GLY A 454 8.38 22.47 33.20
N SER A 455 9.58 21.87 33.06
CA SER A 455 9.99 20.72 33.86
C SER A 455 10.51 21.15 35.22
N ASP A 456 11.50 22.06 35.23
CA ASP A 456 12.03 22.70 36.42
C ASP A 456 12.68 24.04 36.03
N PRO A 457 12.22 25.19 36.57
CA PRO A 457 12.85 26.49 36.32
C PRO A 457 14.35 26.52 36.66
N GLY A 458 14.80 25.72 37.63
CA GLY A 458 16.20 25.57 38.01
C GLY A 458 17.08 25.01 36.89
N TYR A 459 16.54 24.26 35.94
CA TYR A 459 17.30 23.80 34.77
C TYR A 459 17.64 24.95 33.82
N VAL A 460 16.76 25.95 33.71
CA VAL A 460 17.03 27.13 32.88
C VAL A 460 18.15 27.96 33.47
N THR A 461 18.09 28.24 34.78
CA THR A 461 19.12 29.03 35.46
C THR A 461 20.46 28.30 35.49
N ALA A 462 20.50 27.01 35.83
CA ALA A 462 21.73 26.23 35.84
C ALA A 462 22.39 26.13 34.44
N ALA A 463 21.59 25.94 33.38
CA ALA A 463 22.10 25.94 32.01
C ALA A 463 22.64 27.33 31.61
N TYR A 464 21.95 28.40 31.99
CA TYR A 464 22.38 29.76 31.70
C TYR A 464 23.68 30.12 32.43
N ASP A 465 23.79 29.79 33.72
CA ASP A 465 25.01 29.98 34.51
C ASP A 465 26.20 29.21 33.92
N TYR A 466 25.98 27.96 33.51
CA TYR A 466 26.98 27.18 32.81
C TYR A 466 27.47 27.86 31.52
N LEU A 467 26.55 28.40 30.71
CA LEU A 467 26.91 29.12 29.49
C LEU A 467 27.67 30.41 29.77
N LEU A 468 27.27 31.17 30.79
CA LEU A 468 27.97 32.40 31.22
C LEU A 468 29.41 32.11 31.68
N GLN A 469 29.64 30.97 32.35
CA GLN A 469 30.97 30.57 32.81
C GLN A 469 31.88 30.05 31.69
N ARG A 470 31.31 29.44 30.64
CA ARG A 470 32.08 28.72 29.61
C ARG A 470 32.20 29.47 28.28
N LEU A 471 31.37 30.49 28.03
CA LEU A 471 31.35 31.23 26.77
C LEU A 471 31.71 32.71 26.93
N GLU A 472 32.66 33.16 26.12
CA GLU A 472 33.08 34.56 26.07
C GLU A 472 32.24 35.39 25.10
N GLY A 473 32.22 36.71 25.28
CA GLY A 473 31.48 37.62 24.38
C GLY A 473 30.02 37.86 24.77
N GLY A 474 29.58 37.36 25.92
CA GLY A 474 28.23 37.57 26.46
C GLY A 474 27.21 36.59 25.89
N VAL A 475 26.28 36.18 26.76
CA VAL A 475 25.18 35.28 26.46
C VAL A 475 23.90 36.00 26.87
N SER A 476 23.09 36.46 25.90
CA SER A 476 21.74 36.95 26.17
C SER A 476 20.83 35.80 26.56
N ILE A 477 19.68 36.10 27.16
CA ILE A 477 18.63 35.10 27.41
C ILE A 477 17.32 35.56 26.76
N MET A 478 16.61 34.62 26.13
CA MET A 478 15.24 34.82 25.65
C MET A 478 14.36 33.67 26.10
N VAL A 479 13.36 33.97 26.93
CA VAL A 479 12.38 33.02 27.45
C VAL A 479 11.04 33.29 26.77
N GLY A 480 10.49 32.26 26.13
CA GLY A 480 9.21 32.33 25.43
C GLY A 480 8.93 31.03 24.67
N CYS A 481 7.84 31.00 23.89
CA CYS A 481 7.49 29.88 23.05
C CYS A 481 7.94 30.08 21.60
N CYS A 482 8.49 29.03 20.98
CA CYS A 482 8.91 29.04 19.57
C CYS A 482 7.77 29.01 18.54
N GLY A 483 6.50 29.04 18.99
CA GLY A 483 5.32 29.02 18.12
C GLY A 483 4.92 27.64 17.60
N ALA A 484 5.56 26.55 18.07
CA ALA A 484 5.23 25.19 17.64
C ALA A 484 3.75 24.80 17.84
N PRO A 485 3.05 25.19 18.93
CA PRO A 485 1.62 24.89 19.09
C PRO A 485 0.75 25.44 17.96
N ALA A 486 0.95 26.69 17.56
CA ALA A 486 0.23 27.30 16.44
C ALA A 486 0.55 26.59 15.11
N ALA A 487 1.84 26.30 14.85
CA ALA A 487 2.24 25.56 13.66
C ALA A 487 1.56 24.19 13.58
N TRP A 488 1.58 23.42 14.67
CA TRP A 488 0.94 22.10 14.72
C TRP A 488 -0.58 22.17 14.61
N ALA A 489 -1.20 23.25 15.11
CA ALA A 489 -2.64 23.47 15.00
C ALA A 489 -3.09 23.86 13.58
N GLY A 490 -2.16 24.16 12.66
CA GLY A 490 -2.46 24.73 11.34
C GLY A 490 -2.84 26.21 11.38
N ARG A 491 -2.46 26.91 12.46
CA ARG A 491 -2.73 28.33 12.73
C ARG A 491 -1.56 29.19 12.25
N GLU A 492 -1.49 29.37 10.94
CA GLU A 492 -0.30 29.96 10.30
C GLU A 492 -0.12 31.43 10.67
N GLU A 493 -1.19 32.21 10.74
CA GLU A 493 -1.13 33.63 11.10
C GLU A 493 -0.55 33.83 12.50
N GLU A 494 -1.09 33.11 13.50
CA GLU A 494 -0.58 33.16 14.88
C GLU A 494 0.87 32.65 14.97
N HIS A 495 1.22 31.60 14.21
CA HIS A 495 2.59 31.10 14.17
C HIS A 495 3.56 32.16 13.64
N PHE A 496 3.25 32.78 12.50
CA PHE A 496 4.14 33.77 11.89
C PHE A 496 4.26 35.04 12.73
N ALA A 497 3.24 35.43 13.49
CA ALA A 497 3.33 36.52 14.45
C ALA A 497 4.38 36.24 15.55
N VAL A 498 4.42 35.00 16.07
CA VAL A 498 5.44 34.58 17.04
C VAL A 498 6.84 34.59 16.42
N ILE A 499 6.98 34.09 15.20
CA ILE A 499 8.26 34.07 14.47
C ILE A 499 8.78 35.51 14.23
N ALA A 500 7.91 36.44 13.84
CA ALA A 500 8.26 37.85 13.66
C ALA A 500 8.77 38.47 14.96
N ARG A 501 8.04 38.29 16.08
CA ARG A 501 8.46 38.79 17.39
C ARG A 501 9.81 38.22 17.85
N ILE A 502 10.05 36.92 17.67
CA ILE A 502 11.34 36.30 17.99
C ILE A 502 12.46 36.95 17.18
N LYS A 503 12.24 37.17 15.88
CA LYS A 503 13.22 37.79 14.99
C LYS A 503 13.53 39.23 15.41
N GLU A 504 12.52 40.04 15.68
CA GLU A 504 12.69 41.43 16.14
C GLU A 504 13.51 41.51 17.43
N ASN A 505 13.20 40.65 18.42
CA ASN A 505 13.95 40.61 19.67
C ASN A 505 15.39 40.09 19.46
N TRP A 506 15.58 39.12 18.57
CA TRP A 506 16.91 38.61 18.22
C TRP A 506 17.77 39.70 17.55
N GLU A 507 17.20 40.51 16.67
CA GLU A 507 17.88 41.66 16.05
C GLU A 507 18.21 42.74 17.10
N ALA A 508 17.29 43.03 18.02
CA ALA A 508 17.50 43.97 19.12
C ALA A 508 18.64 43.55 20.06
N LEU A 509 18.87 42.23 20.24
CA LEU A 509 19.98 41.69 21.02
C LEU A 509 21.33 41.67 20.27
N GLY A 510 21.36 42.17 19.02
CA GLY A 510 22.57 42.25 18.20
C GLY A 510 22.83 41.05 17.30
N SER A 511 21.77 40.32 16.93
CA SER A 511 21.84 39.12 16.06
C SER A 511 22.80 38.01 16.53
N PRO A 512 22.79 37.62 17.82
CA PRO A 512 23.69 36.60 18.36
C PRO A 512 23.47 35.20 17.76
N ARG A 513 24.47 34.32 17.90
CA ARG A 513 24.27 32.89 17.64
C ARG A 513 23.34 32.28 18.70
N ILE A 514 22.26 31.63 18.28
CA ILE A 514 21.26 31.09 19.21
C ILE A 514 21.65 29.70 19.71
N ILE A 515 21.59 29.48 21.02
CA ILE A 515 21.82 28.22 21.71
C ILE A 515 20.46 27.70 22.17
N LEU A 516 20.08 26.52 21.66
CA LEU A 516 18.78 25.91 21.88
C LEU A 516 18.92 24.63 22.72
N ALA A 517 18.18 24.54 23.82
CA ALA A 517 18.12 23.31 24.62
C ALA A 517 17.06 22.33 24.10
N CYS A 518 15.95 22.84 23.55
CA CYS A 518 14.84 22.05 23.04
C CYS A 518 15.01 21.66 21.57
N PRO A 519 15.00 20.35 21.21
CA PRO A 519 15.06 19.89 19.82
C PRO A 519 13.91 20.40 18.95
N THR A 520 12.71 20.55 19.51
CA THR A 520 11.56 21.13 18.80
C THR A 520 11.82 22.59 18.42
N CYS A 521 12.35 23.41 19.33
CA CYS A 521 12.71 24.80 19.02
C CYS A 521 13.77 24.84 17.92
N LYS A 522 14.75 23.93 17.92
CA LYS A 522 15.73 23.80 16.83
C LYS A 522 15.08 23.48 15.50
N LYS A 523 14.14 22.52 15.44
CA LYS A 523 13.36 22.21 14.23
C LYS A 523 12.59 23.44 13.73
N MET A 524 11.91 24.16 14.63
CA MET A 524 11.13 25.36 14.28
C MET A 524 12.02 26.48 13.75
N PHE A 525 13.15 26.76 14.40
CA PHE A 525 14.04 27.86 13.98
C PHE A 525 14.71 27.53 12.64
N ALA A 526 15.12 26.28 12.43
CA ALA A 526 15.67 25.84 11.15
C ALA A 526 14.65 25.98 10.00
N GLN A 527 13.37 25.71 10.27
CA GLN A 527 12.30 25.76 9.28
C GLN A 527 11.81 27.19 8.99
N TYR A 528 11.62 28.01 10.01
CA TYR A 528 10.91 29.29 9.90
C TYR A 528 11.80 30.54 10.06
N LEU A 529 13.04 30.38 10.49
CA LEU A 529 14.04 31.45 10.56
C LEU A 529 15.33 31.05 9.80
N PRO A 530 15.21 30.71 8.50
CA PRO A 530 16.37 30.31 7.71
C PRO A 530 17.36 31.49 7.62
N GLY A 531 18.60 31.25 8.04
CA GLY A 531 19.66 32.26 8.08
C GLY A 531 20.13 32.64 9.49
N ILE A 532 19.36 32.30 10.54
CA ILE A 532 19.84 32.42 11.91
C ILE A 532 20.78 31.25 12.23
N THR A 533 21.97 31.56 12.75
CA THR A 533 22.91 30.52 13.17
C THR A 533 22.48 29.95 14.52
N VAL A 534 22.24 28.64 14.56
CA VAL A 534 21.81 27.93 15.77
C VAL A 534 22.86 26.91 16.25
N ALA A 535 22.85 26.62 17.54
CA ALA A 535 23.63 25.57 18.20
C ALA A 535 22.75 24.80 19.18
N SER A 536 23.03 23.51 19.36
CA SER A 536 22.44 22.71 20.43
C SER A 536 23.20 22.94 21.74
N LEU A 537 22.49 23.17 22.84
CA LEU A 537 23.08 23.22 24.18
C LEU A 537 23.92 21.97 24.46
N TRP A 538 23.40 20.80 24.09
CA TRP A 538 24.04 19.50 24.33
C TRP A 538 25.38 19.38 23.62
N ASN A 539 25.50 19.91 22.40
CA ASN A 539 26.76 19.90 21.66
C ASN A 539 27.78 20.84 22.32
N ILE A 540 27.34 21.97 22.86
CA ILE A 540 28.21 22.89 23.61
C ILE A 540 28.71 22.23 24.88
N VAL A 541 27.83 21.52 25.62
CA VAL A 541 28.23 20.78 26.83
C VAL A 541 29.25 19.69 26.49
N ALA A 542 29.04 18.94 25.40
CA ALA A 542 29.99 17.94 24.95
C ALA A 542 31.35 18.54 24.54
N GLU A 543 31.36 19.74 23.92
CA GLU A 543 32.59 20.42 23.49
C GLU A 543 33.34 21.08 24.67
N LYS A 544 32.62 21.73 25.58
CA LYS A 544 33.18 22.53 26.67
C LYS A 544 33.36 21.75 27.98
N GLY A 545 32.87 20.52 28.04
CA GLY A 545 32.95 19.64 29.19
C GLY A 545 31.75 19.76 30.13
N MET A 546 31.45 18.68 30.84
CA MET A 546 30.33 18.61 31.80
C MET A 546 30.50 19.60 32.96
N PRO A 547 29.39 20.09 33.56
CA PRO A 547 29.45 20.92 34.76
C PRO A 547 30.15 20.20 35.93
N GLU A 548 30.81 20.97 36.80
CA GLU A 548 31.63 20.46 37.90
C GLU A 548 30.78 19.74 38.96
N ASN A 549 29.58 20.24 39.23
CA ASN A 549 28.64 19.71 40.22
C ASN A 549 27.79 18.52 39.72
N ARG A 550 28.32 17.70 38.81
CA ARG A 550 27.59 16.57 38.23
C ARG A 550 27.41 15.43 39.24
N ARG A 551 26.25 14.77 39.18
CA ARG A 551 26.04 13.49 39.89
C ARG A 551 26.57 12.34 39.04
N SER A 552 27.28 11.41 39.68
CA SER A 552 27.68 10.15 39.04
C SER A 552 26.48 9.20 39.00
N GLY A 553 26.29 8.50 37.89
CA GLY A 553 25.33 7.40 37.79
C GLY A 553 25.84 6.09 38.41
N GLU A 554 27.03 6.09 39.03
CA GLU A 554 27.63 4.92 39.70
C GLU A 554 27.72 3.65 38.83
N GLY A 555 27.85 3.82 37.51
CA GLY A 555 27.89 2.70 36.56
C GLY A 555 26.52 2.05 36.28
N GLN A 556 25.42 2.69 36.71
CA GLN A 556 24.07 2.23 36.37
C GLN A 556 23.84 2.26 34.86
N THR A 557 23.18 1.21 34.37
CA THR A 557 22.72 1.16 32.98
C THR A 557 21.42 1.93 32.85
N VAL A 558 21.38 2.90 31.92
CA VAL A 558 20.18 3.69 31.62
C VAL A 558 19.76 3.49 30.17
N THR A 559 18.46 3.60 29.92
CA THR A 559 17.91 3.67 28.55
C THR A 559 17.58 5.12 28.23
N VAL A 560 18.17 5.64 27.15
CA VAL A 560 17.95 7.02 26.70
C VAL A 560 16.97 7.01 25.52
N PHE A 561 15.85 7.73 25.67
CA PHE A 561 14.85 7.90 24.62
C PHE A 561 15.10 9.20 23.86
N ASP A 562 15.38 9.10 22.57
CA ASP A 562 15.53 10.28 21.72
C ASP A 562 14.16 10.89 21.40
N SER A 563 14.08 12.22 21.46
CA SER A 563 12.88 12.94 21.04
C SER A 563 12.58 12.72 19.55
N CYS A 564 11.31 12.73 19.15
CA CYS A 564 10.95 12.64 17.72
C CYS A 564 11.55 13.79 16.91
N ALA A 565 11.68 14.98 17.49
CA ALA A 565 12.26 16.16 16.84
C ALA A 565 13.78 16.05 16.58
N SER A 566 14.50 15.16 17.29
CA SER A 566 15.93 14.92 17.07
C SER A 566 16.21 13.74 16.12
N ARG A 567 15.20 13.18 15.43
CA ARG A 567 15.32 12.00 14.52
C ARG A 567 16.32 12.16 13.37
N HIS A 568 16.65 13.38 12.97
CA HIS A 568 17.66 13.62 11.93
C HIS A 568 18.90 14.36 12.47
N GLU A 569 19.09 14.34 13.79
CA GLU A 569 20.17 15.04 14.52
C GLU A 569 21.10 14.04 15.23
N PRO A 570 21.87 13.21 14.51
CA PRO A 570 22.72 12.19 15.12
C PRO A 570 23.80 12.77 16.04
N ASP A 571 24.29 13.97 15.75
CA ASP A 571 25.31 14.63 16.56
C ASP A 571 24.75 15.05 17.93
N VAL A 572 23.54 15.63 17.96
CA VAL A 572 22.87 15.99 19.23
C VAL A 572 22.61 14.74 20.07
N ARG A 573 22.14 13.66 19.43
CA ARG A 573 21.91 12.37 20.11
C ARG A 573 23.19 11.78 20.68
N ARG A 574 24.31 11.94 19.98
CA ARG A 574 25.62 11.52 20.47
C ARG A 574 26.09 12.39 21.62
N SER A 575 25.90 13.71 21.57
CA SER A 575 26.30 14.61 22.65
C SER A 575 25.50 14.42 23.95
N VAL A 576 24.27 13.93 23.87
CA VAL A 576 23.46 13.57 25.05
C VAL A 576 23.92 12.26 25.71
N ARG A 577 24.55 11.37 24.93
CA ARG A 577 25.08 10.08 25.40
C ARG A 577 26.52 10.24 25.86
#